data_AF-A0A4V3HZC5-F1
#
_entry.id   AF-A0A4V3HZC5-F1
#
_cell.length_a   1.000
_cell.length_b   1.000
_cell.length_c   1.000
_cell.angle_alpha   90.00
_cell.angle_beta   90.00
_cell.angle_gamma   90.00
#
_symmetry.space_group_name_H-M   'P 1'
#
loop_
_entity.id
_entity.type
_entity.pdbx_description
1 polymer ?
#
loop_
_entity_poly.entity_id
_entity_poly.type
_entity_poly.pdbx_seq_one_letter_code
_entity_poly.pdbx_strand_id
1 'polypeptide(L)'
;MVEEVSVAQAQSLLRCLYEQVNEISEALTRAQHRIGHTAAQSPSCRHQRLSVAEMRKDLYEAHRLIDRLHHRYPATHDVAWPTPRHHQPQAV
;
A
#
# COMPACT_ATOMS: atom_id res chain seq x y z
N MET A 1 6.13 -27.30 15.73
CA MET A 1 7.25 -26.73 14.94
C MET A 1 6.83 -26.25 13.55
N VAL A 2 6.15 -27.04 12.71
CA VAL A 2 5.73 -26.57 11.35
C VAL A 2 4.79 -25.37 11.40
N GLU A 3 3.88 -25.34 12.37
CA GLU A 3 2.91 -24.24 12.53
C GLU A 3 3.60 -22.92 12.93
N GLU A 4 4.57 -22.94 13.83
CA GLU A 4 5.36 -21.75 14.21
C GLU A 4 6.16 -21.18 13.04
N VAL A 5 6.74 -22.04 12.19
CA VAL A 5 7.45 -21.60 10.97
C VAL A 5 6.47 -20.97 9.97
N SER A 6 5.28 -21.55 9.80
CA SER A 6 4.24 -20.99 8.91
C SER A 6 3.72 -19.64 9.40
N VAL A 7 3.60 -19.45 10.71
CA VAL A 7 3.22 -18.16 11.32
C VAL A 7 4.32 -17.13 11.12
N ALA A 8 5.58 -17.46 11.38
CA ALA A 8 6.71 -16.53 11.17
C ALA A 8 6.85 -16.09 9.69
N GLN A 9 6.61 -17.00 8.76
CA GLN A 9 6.58 -16.69 7.32
C GLN A 9 5.40 -15.77 6.96
N ALA A 10 4.20 -16.05 7.49
CA ALA A 10 3.04 -15.19 7.27
C ALA A 10 3.25 -13.77 7.84
N GLN A 11 3.87 -13.64 9.01
CA GLN A 11 4.23 -12.35 9.60
C GLN A 11 5.23 -11.57 8.75
N SER A 12 6.22 -12.26 8.16
CA SER A 12 7.20 -11.64 7.28
C SER A 12 6.55 -11.15 5.98
N LEU A 13 5.67 -11.96 5.40
CA LEU A 13 4.89 -11.57 4.22
C LEU A 13 3.96 -10.37 4.50
N LEU A 14 3.31 -10.33 5.67
CA LEU A 14 2.49 -9.19 6.07
C LEU A 14 3.29 -7.89 6.13
N ARG A 15 4.51 -7.93 6.68
CA ARG A 15 5.37 -6.74 6.74
C ARG A 15 5.70 -6.21 5.34
N CYS A 16 6.05 -7.09 4.40
CA CYS A 16 6.30 -6.70 3.02
C CYS A 16 5.05 -6.12 2.34
N LEU A 17 3.87 -6.73 2.57
CA LEU A 17 2.61 -6.23 2.03
C LEU A 17 2.27 -4.84 2.58
N TYR A 18 2.50 -4.61 3.87
CA TYR A 18 2.26 -3.29 4.47
C TYR A 18 3.20 -2.22 3.93
N GLU A 19 4.48 -2.53 3.74
CA GLU A 19 5.44 -1.61 3.13
C GLU A 19 5.03 -1.25 1.70
N GLN A 20 4.63 -2.26 0.91
CA GLN A 20 4.13 -2.05 -0.46
C GLN A 20 2.86 -1.19 -0.49
N VAL A 21 1.92 -1.40 0.46
CA VAL A 21 0.73 -0.54 0.60
C VAL A 21 1.13 0.91 0.90
N ASN A 22 2.12 1.12 1.78
CA ASN A 22 2.60 2.46 2.09
C ASN A 22 3.20 3.15 0.85
N GLU A 23 4.10 2.47 0.15
CA GLU A 23 4.75 2.99 -1.06
C GLU A 23 3.73 3.37 -2.16
N ILE A 24 2.76 2.48 -2.43
CA ILE A 24 1.73 2.73 -3.45
C ILE A 24 0.81 3.88 -3.00
N SER A 25 0.47 3.96 -1.70
CA SER A 25 -0.36 5.05 -1.16
C SER A 25 0.31 6.42 -1.30
N GLU A 26 1.61 6.49 -1.03
CA GLU A 26 2.37 7.71 -1.22
C GLU A 26 2.51 8.08 -2.70
N ALA A 27 2.81 7.11 -3.57
CA ALA A 27 2.90 7.31 -5.02
C ALA A 27 1.56 7.80 -5.59
N LEU A 28 0.45 7.22 -5.14
CA LEU A 28 -0.90 7.63 -5.47
C LEU A 28 -1.18 9.07 -5.04
N THR A 29 -0.80 9.44 -3.82
CA THR A 29 -0.97 10.82 -3.31
C THR A 29 -0.18 11.82 -4.15
N ARG A 30 1.08 11.52 -4.48
CA ARG A 30 1.91 12.35 -5.36
C ARG A 30 1.32 12.47 -6.77
N ALA A 31 0.83 11.39 -7.33
CA ALA A 31 0.22 11.37 -8.66
C ALA A 31 -1.10 12.18 -8.69
N GLN A 32 -1.93 12.05 -7.67
CA GLN A 32 -3.17 12.85 -7.51
C GLN A 32 -2.87 14.34 -7.38
N HIS A 33 -1.86 14.71 -6.59
CA HIS A 33 -1.44 16.11 -6.43
C HIS A 33 -0.96 16.72 -7.76
N ARG A 34 -0.19 15.97 -8.55
CA ARG A 34 0.24 16.39 -9.89
C ARG A 34 -0.92 16.60 -10.85
N ILE A 35 -1.93 15.71 -10.83
CA ILE A 35 -3.14 15.88 -11.65
C ILE A 35 -3.94 17.10 -11.21
N GLY A 36 -4.03 17.37 -9.90
CA GLY A 36 -4.74 18.54 -9.37
C GLY A 36 -4.09 19.87 -9.75
N HIS A 37 -2.76 19.91 -9.87
CA HIS A 37 -2.01 21.09 -10.28
C HIS A 37 -1.89 21.28 -11.79
N THR A 38 -2.02 20.22 -12.58
CA THR A 38 -1.93 20.31 -14.04
C THR A 38 -3.34 20.45 -14.60
N ALA A 39 -3.63 21.53 -15.31
CA ALA A 39 -4.98 21.83 -15.84
C ALA A 39 -5.63 20.57 -16.44
N ALA A 40 -6.77 20.18 -15.85
CA ALA A 40 -7.42 18.87 -15.95
C ALA A 40 -7.83 18.37 -17.36
N GLN A 41 -7.50 19.13 -18.40
CA GLN A 41 -7.92 18.89 -19.79
C GLN A 41 -6.76 18.53 -20.74
N SER A 42 -5.50 18.49 -20.26
CA SER A 42 -4.40 18.07 -21.12
C SER A 42 -4.43 16.56 -21.37
N PRO A 43 -4.23 16.08 -22.63
CA PRO A 43 -4.13 14.65 -22.93
C PRO A 43 -3.03 13.92 -22.14
N SER A 44 -2.01 14.64 -21.64
CA SER A 44 -1.01 14.13 -20.70
C SER A 44 -1.62 13.63 -19.36
N CYS A 45 -2.71 14.25 -18.90
CA CYS A 45 -3.42 13.85 -17.69
C CYS A 45 -4.21 12.54 -17.86
N ARG A 46 -4.54 12.11 -19.09
CA ARG A 46 -5.26 10.85 -19.31
C ARG A 46 -4.44 9.65 -18.86
N HIS A 47 -3.15 9.61 -19.21
CA HIS A 47 -2.25 8.53 -18.82
C HIS A 47 -2.02 8.53 -17.29
N GLN A 48 -1.86 9.71 -16.68
CA GLN A 48 -1.75 9.83 -15.22
C GLN A 48 -3.01 9.35 -14.49
N ARG A 49 -4.21 9.64 -15.02
CA ARG A 49 -5.48 9.14 -14.46
C ARG A 49 -5.62 7.62 -14.55
N LEU A 50 -5.18 7.03 -15.65
CA LEU A 50 -5.16 5.56 -15.80
C LEU A 50 -4.19 4.92 -14.81
N SER A 51 -2.97 5.47 -14.69
CA SER A 51 -1.98 5.01 -13.70
C SER A 51 -2.51 5.14 -12.25
N VAL A 52 -3.24 6.22 -11.93
CA VAL A 52 -3.93 6.37 -10.64
C VAL A 52 -5.00 5.30 -10.41
N ALA A 53 -5.75 4.92 -11.45
CA ALA A 53 -6.75 3.87 -11.35
C ALA A 53 -6.11 2.48 -11.15
N GLU A 54 -4.96 2.22 -11.76
CA GLU A 54 -4.18 0.99 -11.57
C GLU A 54 -3.62 0.91 -10.15
N MET A 55 -2.96 1.97 -9.67
CA MET A 55 -2.45 2.03 -8.28
C MET A 55 -3.56 1.80 -7.24
N ARG A 56 -4.79 2.28 -7.50
CA ARG A 56 -5.94 2.01 -6.63
C ARG A 56 -6.38 0.55 -6.64
N LYS A 57 -6.29 -0.13 -7.78
CA LYS A 57 -6.58 -1.57 -7.88
C LYS A 57 -5.53 -2.37 -7.12
N ASP A 58 -4.26 -2.05 -7.29
CA ASP A 58 -3.15 -2.72 -6.60
C ASP A 58 -3.30 -2.59 -5.07
N LEU A 59 -3.67 -1.41 -4.58
CA LEU A 59 -4.00 -1.21 -3.16
C LEU A 59 -5.17 -2.09 -2.71
N TYR A 60 -6.23 -2.19 -3.49
CA TYR A 60 -7.37 -3.03 -3.14
C TYR A 60 -6.98 -4.51 -3.08
N GLU A 61 -6.17 -4.97 -4.02
CA GLU A 61 -5.67 -6.34 -4.02
C GLU A 61 -4.76 -6.62 -2.83
N ALA A 62 -3.86 -5.71 -2.49
CA ALA A 62 -2.98 -5.84 -1.32
C ALA A 62 -3.79 -5.93 -0.02
N HIS A 63 -4.78 -5.05 0.19
CA HIS A 63 -5.67 -5.13 1.37
C HIS A 63 -6.44 -6.46 1.40
N ARG A 64 -6.97 -6.91 0.27
CA ARG A 64 -7.66 -8.20 0.20
C ARG A 64 -6.74 -9.38 0.53
N LEU A 65 -5.47 -9.32 0.15
CA LEU A 65 -4.49 -10.35 0.49
C LEU A 65 -4.18 -10.35 1.99
N ILE A 66 -4.02 -9.18 2.59
CA ILE A 66 -3.86 -9.00 4.05
C ILE A 66 -5.05 -9.61 4.79
N ASP A 67 -6.28 -9.27 4.40
CA ASP A 67 -7.50 -9.77 5.05
C ASP A 67 -7.60 -11.30 4.98
N ARG A 68 -7.24 -11.90 3.84
CA ARG A 68 -7.19 -13.35 3.68
C ARG A 68 -6.13 -14.00 4.55
N LEU A 69 -4.99 -13.34 4.70
CA LEU A 69 -3.87 -13.87 5.47
C LEU A 69 -4.19 -13.85 6.97
N HIS A 70 -4.81 -12.77 7.45
CA HIS A 70 -5.36 -12.68 8.81
C HIS A 70 -6.45 -13.72 9.07
N HIS A 71 -7.37 -13.91 8.12
CA HIS A 71 -8.42 -14.93 8.25
C HIS A 71 -7.85 -16.36 8.32
N ARG A 72 -6.79 -16.65 7.55
CA ARG A 72 -6.15 -17.96 7.52
C ARG A 72 -5.25 -18.21 8.74
N TYR A 73 -4.59 -17.18 9.24
CA TYR A 73 -3.67 -17.28 10.37
C TYR A 73 -4.02 -16.24 11.43
N PRO A 74 -4.97 -16.53 12.34
CA PRO A 74 -5.40 -15.59 13.37
C PRO A 74 -4.26 -15.11 14.29
N ALA A 75 -3.22 -15.93 14.44
CA ALA A 75 -1.99 -15.60 15.18
C ALA A 75 -1.17 -14.44 14.57
N THR A 76 -1.53 -13.98 13.37
CA THR A 76 -0.86 -12.86 12.69
C THR A 76 -1.52 -11.50 12.97
N HIS A 77 -2.65 -11.45 13.68
CA HIS A 77 -3.28 -10.18 14.09
C HIS A 77 -2.40 -9.30 14.99
N ASP A 78 -1.40 -9.90 15.66
CA ASP A 78 -0.44 -9.17 16.50
C ASP A 78 0.63 -8.43 15.68
N VAL A 79 0.66 -8.61 14.35
CA VAL A 79 1.50 -7.81 13.46
C VAL A 79 0.87 -6.43 13.30
N ALA A 80 1.28 -5.51 14.17
CA ALA A 80 0.90 -4.11 14.09
C ALA A 80 1.16 -3.56 12.68
N TRP A 81 0.14 -2.89 12.13
CA TRP A 81 0.29 -2.12 10.90
C TRP A 81 1.47 -1.15 11.09
N PRO A 82 2.49 -1.13 10.21
CA PRO A 82 3.55 -0.16 10.30
C PRO A 82 2.89 1.19 10.16
N THR A 83 2.89 1.96 11.25
CA THR A 83 2.43 3.34 11.23
C THR A 83 3.14 4.00 10.05
N PRO A 84 2.40 4.51 9.05
CA PRO A 84 3.04 5.11 7.89
C PRO A 84 4.03 6.12 8.44
N ARG A 85 5.32 5.94 8.11
CA ARG A 85 6.33 6.93 8.43
C ARG A 85 5.96 8.13 7.60
N HIS A 86 5.13 9.00 8.17
CA HIS A 86 4.90 10.33 7.63
C HIS A 86 6.29 10.93 7.51
N HIS A 87 6.81 10.98 6.28
CA HIS A 87 8.00 11.72 5.93
C HIS A 87 7.69 13.19 6.25
N GLN A 88 7.96 13.55 7.50
CA GLN A 88 7.89 14.90 8.00
C GLN A 88 8.85 15.71 7.11
N PRO A 89 8.37 16.71 6.36
CA PRO A 89 9.27 17.54 5.57
C PRO A 89 10.20 18.24 6.56
N GLN A 90 11.50 17.93 6.50
CA GLN A 90 12.50 18.73 7.21
C GLN A 90 12.39 20.15 6.67
N ALA A 91 11.89 21.04 7.53
CA ALA A 91 11.97 22.47 7.31
C ALA A 91 13.47 22.85 7.32
N VAL A 92 13.87 23.49 6.23
CA VAL A 92 15.19 24.08 5.98
C VAL A 92 15.36 25.36 6.79
#